data_AF-A0A955D1G5-F1
#
_entry.id   AF-A0A955D1G5-F1
#
_cell.length_a   1.000
_cell.length_b   1.000
_cell.length_c   1.000
_cell.angle_alpha   90.00
_cell.angle_beta   90.00
_cell.angle_gamma   90.00
#
_symmetry.space_group_name_H-M   'P 1'
#
loop_
_entity.id
_entity.type
_entity.pdbx_description
1 polymer ?
#
loop_
_entity_poly.entity_id
_entity_poly.type
_entity_poly.pdbx_seq_one_letter_code
_entity_poly.pdbx_strand_id
1 'polypeptide(L)'
;MLFNASLIVLALGLSAGGAPPASIPPILLTPLPRTGAVPSMAPPADGLSLEELQARAKLRNYAGQIRALARRCFGARRPTALREKGLAELREFTDPAAFIPMFEELADQDSAIRAAVLDHFASQGDAGQAALSYVAIHADDKALRADAIVRIISPTPPAVLRVIDAGLRDRNHAVANASATLAASLDALSAIPLLIFAQATEDRVENKGDLAWIAIGTSKSYVANLVPVVGGNAGAFQPVIGIVYEGTLLRVIDAVAVNYRIDVHNSLVAMTSNDWGQSTAGLGYDMPAWYAWFNEVYVPYKQEQQRVIELAQQAAGSEQS
;
A
#
# COMPACT_ATOMS: atom_id res chain seq x y z
N MET A 1 -52.46 3.38 4.92
CA MET A 1 -52.05 4.12 3.71
C MET A 1 -51.82 5.57 4.10
N LEU A 2 -50.82 6.21 3.48
CA LEU A 2 -50.24 7.54 3.73
C LEU A 2 -49.04 7.53 4.68
N PHE A 3 -47.86 7.29 4.09
CA PHE A 3 -46.56 7.61 4.70
C PHE A 3 -46.25 9.08 4.42
N ASN A 4 -45.94 9.81 5.49
CA ASN A 4 -45.56 11.22 5.48
C ASN A 4 -44.07 11.34 5.09
N ALA A 5 -43.78 12.15 4.08
CA ALA A 5 -42.42 12.47 3.65
C ALA A 5 -41.88 13.62 4.51
N SER A 6 -41.00 13.31 5.47
CA SER A 6 -40.21 14.32 6.19
C SER A 6 -38.98 14.69 5.36
N LEU A 7 -39.03 15.89 4.80
CA LEU A 7 -37.93 16.58 4.15
C LEU A 7 -36.89 16.97 5.22
N ILE A 8 -35.74 16.29 5.28
CA ILE A 8 -34.59 16.73 6.08
C ILE A 8 -33.80 17.71 5.21
N VAL A 9 -33.93 19.00 5.51
CA VAL A 9 -33.09 20.06 4.97
C VAL A 9 -31.78 20.04 5.76
N LEU A 10 -30.71 19.52 5.17
CA LEU A 10 -29.36 19.63 5.71
C LEU A 10 -28.80 21.01 5.33
N ALA A 11 -28.77 21.92 6.30
CA ALA A 11 -28.12 23.22 6.16
C ALA A 11 -26.59 23.05 6.16
N LEU A 12 -25.96 23.09 4.99
CA LEU A 12 -24.52 23.29 4.86
C LEU A 12 -24.21 24.77 5.09
N GLY A 13 -23.45 25.05 6.15
CA GLY A 13 -22.93 26.38 6.41
C GLY A 13 -21.99 26.82 5.29
N LEU A 14 -22.38 27.87 4.57
CA LEU A 14 -21.49 28.61 3.70
C LEU A 14 -20.38 29.24 4.54
N SER A 15 -19.14 28.76 4.40
CA SER A 15 -17.98 29.62 4.62
C SER A 15 -17.65 30.30 3.29
N ALA A 16 -17.82 31.62 3.27
CA ALA A 16 -17.38 32.45 2.16
C ALA A 16 -15.85 32.56 2.24
N GLY A 17 -15.15 32.11 1.18
CA GLY A 17 -13.70 32.28 1.02
C GLY A 17 -12.88 31.03 0.65
N GLY A 18 -13.52 29.89 0.36
CA GLY A 18 -12.83 28.68 -0.10
C GLY A 18 -12.66 28.63 -1.61
N ALA A 19 -11.49 28.19 -2.07
CA ALA A 19 -11.23 27.77 -3.46
C ALA A 19 -12.38 26.89 -4.01
N PRO A 20 -12.61 26.85 -5.35
CA PRO A 20 -13.63 25.98 -5.93
C PRO A 20 -13.49 24.55 -5.38
N PRO A 21 -14.60 23.87 -5.02
CA PRO A 21 -14.53 22.52 -4.50
C PRO A 21 -13.78 21.63 -5.50
N ALA A 22 -12.78 20.90 -4.99
CA ALA A 22 -11.98 19.99 -5.79
C ALA A 22 -12.91 19.06 -6.59
N SER A 23 -12.72 19.02 -7.92
CA SER A 23 -13.48 18.14 -8.80
C SER A 23 -13.36 16.69 -8.33
N ILE A 24 -14.48 15.96 -8.28
CA ILE A 24 -14.46 14.55 -7.89
C ILE A 24 -13.64 13.76 -8.92
N PRO A 25 -12.71 12.88 -8.50
CA PRO A 25 -11.92 12.10 -9.44
C PRO A 25 -12.80 11.26 -10.39
N PRO A 26 -12.57 11.29 -11.72
CA PRO A 26 -13.42 10.61 -12.69
C PRO A 26 -13.60 9.10 -12.44
N ILE A 27 -12.58 8.44 -11.89
CA ILE A 27 -12.61 7.01 -11.59
C ILE A 27 -13.66 6.64 -10.53
N LEU A 28 -14.08 7.60 -9.70
CA LEU A 28 -15.12 7.41 -8.68
C LEU A 28 -16.53 7.64 -9.22
N LEU A 29 -16.65 8.14 -10.45
CA LEU A 29 -17.93 8.37 -11.12
C LEU A 29 -18.32 7.21 -12.04
N THR A 30 -17.40 6.28 -12.26
CA THR A 30 -17.60 5.12 -13.15
C THR A 30 -17.61 3.82 -12.35
N PRO A 31 -18.60 2.93 -12.56
CA PRO A 31 -18.58 1.61 -11.97
C PRO A 31 -17.30 0.84 -12.31
N LEU A 32 -16.84 0.00 -11.38
CA LEU A 32 -15.78 -0.96 -11.61
C LEU A 32 -16.21 -1.95 -12.70
N PRO A 33 -15.30 -2.32 -13.61
CA PRO A 33 -15.61 -3.29 -14.64
C PRO A 33 -15.83 -4.69 -14.01
N ARG A 34 -16.81 -5.44 -14.54
CA ARG A 34 -17.07 -6.83 -14.12
C ARG A 34 -15.92 -7.78 -14.44
N THR A 35 -15.14 -7.46 -15.47
CA THR A 35 -14.01 -8.26 -15.96
C THR A 35 -12.90 -7.32 -16.43
N GLY A 36 -11.65 -7.80 -16.37
CA GLY A 36 -10.48 -7.03 -16.78
C GLY A 36 -9.78 -6.31 -15.63
N ALA A 37 -8.84 -5.43 -15.97
CA ALA A 37 -8.01 -4.73 -14.99
C ALA A 37 -8.73 -3.49 -14.45
N VAL A 38 -8.44 -3.16 -13.18
CA VAL A 38 -8.84 -1.88 -12.58
C VAL A 38 -8.17 -0.73 -13.35
N PRO A 39 -8.92 0.29 -13.79
CA PRO A 39 -8.34 1.47 -14.42
C PRO A 39 -7.24 2.10 -13.58
N SER A 40 -6.23 2.70 -14.22
CA SER A 40 -5.18 3.42 -13.51
C SER A 40 -5.75 4.69 -12.85
N MET A 41 -5.21 5.05 -11.70
CA MET A 41 -5.64 6.25 -10.95
C MET A 41 -5.37 7.57 -11.66
N ALA A 42 -4.40 7.59 -12.57
CA ALA A 42 -3.98 8.77 -13.29
C ALA A 42 -3.71 8.41 -14.75
N PRO A 43 -3.84 9.37 -15.69
CA PRO A 43 -3.45 9.15 -17.07
C PRO A 43 -1.97 8.74 -17.15
N PRO A 44 -1.61 7.92 -18.16
CA PRO A 44 -0.22 7.57 -18.41
C PRO A 44 0.60 8.84 -18.55
N ALA A 45 1.83 8.81 -18.06
CA ALA A 45 2.72 9.96 -18.22
C ALA A 45 3.05 10.13 -19.70
N ASP A 46 3.05 11.38 -20.19
CA ASP A 46 3.63 11.72 -21.50
C ASP A 46 5.18 11.61 -21.50
N GLY A 47 5.78 11.27 -20.36
CA GLY A 47 7.21 11.16 -20.13
C GLY A 47 7.73 9.73 -20.04
N LEU A 48 9.02 9.62 -19.69
CA LEU A 48 9.73 8.34 -19.56
C LEU A 48 9.10 7.49 -18.44
N SER A 49 8.90 6.21 -18.74
CA SER A 49 8.52 5.18 -17.77
C SER A 49 9.60 4.99 -16.70
N LEU A 50 9.24 4.37 -15.57
CA LEU A 50 10.19 4.07 -14.49
C LEU A 50 11.36 3.21 -14.98
N GLU A 51 11.10 2.23 -15.85
CA GLU A 51 12.13 1.37 -16.44
C GLU A 51 13.11 2.17 -17.30
N GLU A 52 12.61 3.10 -18.11
CA GLU A 52 13.45 3.99 -18.94
C GLU A 52 14.26 4.95 -18.08
N LEU A 53 13.67 5.50 -17.01
CA LEU A 53 14.39 6.33 -16.04
C LEU A 53 15.52 5.53 -15.37
N GLN A 54 15.26 4.29 -14.96
CA GLN A 54 16.29 3.41 -14.40
C GLN A 54 17.37 3.05 -15.42
N ALA A 55 17.00 2.76 -16.67
CA ALA A 55 17.95 2.48 -17.74
C ALA A 55 18.84 3.70 -18.03
N ARG A 56 18.24 4.90 -18.11
CA ARG A 56 18.95 6.17 -18.26
C ARG A 56 19.86 6.46 -17.07
N ALA A 57 19.42 6.15 -15.86
CA ALA A 57 20.20 6.32 -14.64
C ALA A 57 21.46 5.46 -14.65
N LYS A 58 21.33 4.20 -15.08
CA LYS A 58 22.45 3.27 -15.26
C LYS A 58 23.40 3.75 -16.35
N LEU A 59 22.89 4.14 -17.52
CA LEU A 59 23.68 4.62 -18.64
C LEU A 59 24.52 5.85 -18.27
N ARG A 60 23.93 6.80 -17.53
CA ARG A 60 24.63 8.01 -17.06
C ARG A 60 25.43 7.80 -15.78
N ASN A 61 25.36 6.61 -15.18
CA ASN A 61 26.04 6.26 -13.94
C ASN A 61 25.76 7.26 -12.80
N TYR A 62 24.50 7.68 -12.62
CA TYR A 62 24.14 8.66 -11.59
C TYR A 62 24.50 8.19 -10.18
N ALA A 63 24.24 6.91 -9.86
CA ALA A 63 24.61 6.32 -8.59
C ALA A 63 26.12 6.48 -8.30
N GLY A 64 26.99 6.20 -9.28
CA GLY A 64 28.43 6.36 -9.13
C GLY A 64 28.86 7.81 -8.90
N GLN A 65 28.24 8.76 -9.62
CA GLN A 65 28.50 10.20 -9.46
C GLN A 65 28.09 10.69 -8.07
N ILE A 66 26.89 10.33 -7.61
CA ILE A 66 26.35 10.71 -6.30
C ILE A 66 27.18 10.08 -5.18
N ARG A 67 27.55 8.80 -5.29
CA ARG A 67 28.43 8.13 -4.32
C ARG A 67 29.82 8.76 -4.24
N ALA A 68 30.37 9.20 -5.37
CA ALA A 68 31.64 9.92 -5.39
C ALA A 68 31.51 11.28 -4.69
N LEU A 69 30.43 12.02 -4.96
CA LEU A 69 30.10 13.28 -4.29
C LEU A 69 29.94 13.08 -2.77
N ALA A 70 29.19 12.07 -2.35
CA ALA A 70 28.96 11.78 -0.93
C ALA A 70 30.25 11.49 -0.16
N ARG A 71 31.13 10.64 -0.73
CA ARG A 71 32.45 10.34 -0.13
C ARG A 71 33.34 11.59 -0.02
N ARG A 72 33.24 12.50 -0.99
CA ARG A 72 34.00 13.76 -0.99
C ARG A 72 33.47 14.73 0.05
N CYS A 73 32.15 14.91 0.13
CA CYS A 73 31.56 16.07 0.82
C CYS A 73 30.84 15.77 2.15
N PHE A 74 30.31 14.57 2.38
CA PHE A 74 29.30 14.34 3.43
C PHE A 74 29.73 13.50 4.65
N GLY A 75 30.97 13.00 4.71
CA GLY A 75 31.42 12.20 5.86
C GLY A 75 31.36 12.90 7.24
N ALA A 76 31.34 12.11 8.32
CA ALA A 76 31.17 12.58 9.70
C ALA A 76 32.17 13.69 10.13
N ARG A 77 33.42 13.62 9.66
CA ARG A 77 34.48 14.59 9.97
C ARG A 77 34.61 15.73 8.94
N ARG A 78 33.71 15.85 7.97
CA ARG A 78 33.79 16.90 6.95
C ARG A 78 33.39 18.27 7.52
N PRO A 79 34.08 19.36 7.16
CA PRO A 79 33.69 20.71 7.57
C PRO A 79 32.33 21.11 6.97
N THR A 80 31.59 21.98 7.66
CA THR A 80 30.29 22.49 7.22
C THR A 80 30.35 23.11 5.82
N ALA A 81 31.36 23.93 5.52
CA ALA A 81 31.54 24.54 4.19
C ALA A 81 31.67 23.52 3.06
N LEU A 82 32.27 22.34 3.33
CA LEU A 82 32.39 21.29 2.32
C LEU A 82 31.05 20.55 2.13
N ARG A 83 30.26 20.40 3.20
CA ARG A 83 28.89 19.87 3.11
C ARG A 83 28.00 20.81 2.31
N GLU A 84 28.04 22.11 2.59
CA GLU A 84 27.26 23.12 1.85
C GLU A 84 27.61 23.12 0.35
N LYS A 85 28.91 23.02 0.02
CA LYS A 85 29.35 22.85 -1.36
C LYS A 85 28.78 21.56 -1.98
N GLY A 86 28.81 20.45 -1.25
CA GLY A 86 28.20 19.19 -1.69
C GLY A 86 26.70 19.31 -1.93
N LEU A 87 25.98 20.02 -1.06
CA LEU A 87 24.54 20.26 -1.23
C LEU A 87 24.24 21.16 -2.44
N ALA A 88 25.08 22.16 -2.71
CA ALA A 88 24.98 22.95 -3.93
C ALA A 88 25.19 22.08 -5.18
N GLU A 89 26.21 21.22 -5.18
CA GLU A 89 26.47 20.28 -6.28
C GLU A 89 25.34 19.24 -6.45
N LEU A 90 24.66 18.84 -5.36
CA LEU A 90 23.49 17.95 -5.45
C LEU A 90 22.32 18.59 -6.20
N ARG A 91 22.13 19.91 -6.06
CA ARG A 91 21.04 20.64 -6.72
C ARG A 91 21.20 20.72 -8.24
N GLU A 92 22.42 20.53 -8.74
CA GLU A 92 22.71 20.48 -10.18
C GLU A 92 22.16 19.19 -10.84
N PHE A 93 21.87 18.14 -10.05
CA PHE A 93 21.20 16.95 -10.56
C PHE A 93 19.70 17.23 -10.72
N THR A 94 19.32 17.73 -11.89
CA THR A 94 17.93 18.05 -12.26
C THR A 94 17.28 17.00 -13.17
N ASP A 95 18.06 16.03 -13.67
CA ASP A 95 17.53 14.92 -14.47
C ASP A 95 16.68 14.00 -13.57
N PRO A 96 15.40 13.74 -13.88
CA PRO A 96 14.55 12.83 -13.10
C PRO A 96 15.15 11.44 -12.87
N ALA A 97 15.96 10.95 -13.80
CA ALA A 97 16.65 9.67 -13.67
C ALA A 97 17.69 9.64 -12.53
N ALA A 98 18.12 10.80 -12.02
CA ALA A 98 19.06 10.89 -10.91
C ALA A 98 18.39 10.78 -9.53
N PHE A 99 17.07 10.98 -9.42
CA PHE A 99 16.41 11.17 -8.12
C PHE A 99 16.35 9.89 -7.29
N ILE A 100 15.99 8.74 -7.89
CA ILE A 100 15.99 7.45 -7.17
C ILE A 100 17.42 7.09 -6.71
N PRO A 101 18.45 7.10 -7.57
CA PRO A 101 19.83 6.91 -7.12
C PRO A 101 20.28 7.92 -6.05
N MET A 102 19.80 9.16 -6.11
CA MET A 102 20.13 10.19 -5.12
C MET A 102 19.60 9.82 -3.74
N PHE A 103 18.36 9.33 -3.68
CA PHE A 103 17.80 8.80 -2.44
C PHE A 103 18.57 7.56 -1.96
N GLU A 104 18.72 6.55 -2.83
CA GLU A 104 19.34 5.26 -2.45
C GLU A 104 20.77 5.42 -1.92
N GLU A 105 21.59 6.26 -2.58
CA GLU A 105 22.99 6.45 -2.18
C GLU A 105 23.16 7.38 -0.97
N LEU A 106 22.15 8.17 -0.63
CA LEU A 106 22.20 9.15 0.47
C LEU A 106 21.28 8.78 1.65
N ALA A 107 20.59 7.63 1.60
CA ALA A 107 19.65 7.19 2.63
C ALA A 107 20.27 7.06 4.03
N ASP A 108 21.55 6.66 4.09
CA ASP A 108 22.31 6.49 5.34
C ASP A 108 23.05 7.75 5.80
N GLN A 109 22.88 8.88 5.10
CA GLN A 109 23.50 10.14 5.49
C GLN A 109 22.76 10.78 6.66
N ASP A 110 23.41 11.79 7.26
CA ASP A 110 22.83 12.58 8.34
C ASP A 110 21.47 13.20 7.96
N SER A 111 20.59 13.33 8.95
CA SER A 111 19.24 13.91 8.82
C SER A 111 19.21 15.23 8.05
N ALA A 112 20.19 16.13 8.23
CA ALA A 112 20.23 17.42 7.53
C ALA A 112 20.47 17.25 6.02
N ILE A 113 21.26 16.26 5.62
CA ILE A 113 21.51 15.96 4.19
C ILE A 113 20.26 15.34 3.58
N ARG A 114 19.61 14.41 4.29
CA ARG A 114 18.37 13.78 3.81
C ARG A 114 17.26 14.82 3.65
N ALA A 115 17.10 15.73 4.61
CA ALA A 115 16.17 16.86 4.49
C ALA A 115 16.47 17.72 3.25
N ALA A 116 17.74 18.06 3.00
CA ALA A 116 18.13 18.83 1.83
C ALA A 116 17.84 18.11 0.49
N VAL A 117 17.96 16.78 0.44
CA VAL A 117 17.57 15.97 -0.72
C VAL A 117 16.06 16.01 -0.93
N LEU A 118 15.26 15.89 0.14
CA LEU A 118 13.81 15.99 0.04
C LEU A 118 13.36 17.40 -0.37
N ASP A 119 14.00 18.44 0.13
CA ASP A 119 13.74 19.83 -0.27
C ASP A 119 14.11 20.05 -1.75
N HIS A 120 15.19 19.41 -2.22
CA HIS A 120 15.53 19.39 -3.64
C HIS A 120 14.41 18.74 -4.44
N PHE A 121 13.94 17.54 -4.08
CA PHE A 121 12.82 16.90 -4.77
C PHE A 121 11.56 17.76 -4.77
N ALA A 122 11.21 18.41 -3.65
CA ALA A 122 10.07 19.32 -3.59
C ALA A 122 10.15 20.46 -4.62
N SER A 123 11.36 20.89 -5.00
CA SER A 123 11.60 21.95 -6.00
C SER A 123 11.54 21.49 -7.47
N GLN A 124 11.48 20.19 -7.75
CA GLN A 124 11.62 19.63 -9.12
C GLN A 124 10.28 19.32 -9.81
N GLY A 125 9.18 19.94 -9.36
CA GLY A 125 7.84 19.75 -9.96
C GLY A 125 7.39 18.28 -9.93
N ASP A 126 6.67 17.83 -10.98
CA ASP A 126 6.08 16.49 -11.04
C ASP A 126 7.07 15.34 -10.84
N ALA A 127 8.25 15.42 -11.43
CA ALA A 127 9.30 14.41 -11.27
C ALA A 127 9.79 14.35 -9.82
N GLY A 128 9.91 15.51 -9.17
CA GLY A 128 10.24 15.62 -7.77
C GLY A 128 9.15 15.05 -6.85
N GLN A 129 7.88 15.32 -7.14
CA GLN A 129 6.73 14.76 -6.42
C GLN A 129 6.65 13.22 -6.53
N ALA A 130 6.97 12.67 -7.71
CA ALA A 130 7.13 11.23 -7.88
C ALA A 130 8.28 10.67 -7.03
N ALA A 131 9.43 11.36 -6.97
CA ALA A 131 10.54 10.96 -6.14
C ALA A 131 10.21 11.00 -4.63
N LEU A 132 9.52 12.05 -4.15
CA LEU A 132 9.02 12.12 -2.77
C LEU A 132 8.10 10.95 -2.43
N SER A 133 7.19 10.60 -3.36
CA SER A 133 6.30 9.44 -3.20
C SER A 133 7.08 8.13 -3.13
N TYR A 134 8.10 7.99 -3.98
CA TYR A 134 8.98 6.83 -3.96
C TYR A 134 9.69 6.70 -2.60
N VAL A 135 10.23 7.79 -2.06
CA VAL A 135 10.83 7.79 -0.71
C VAL A 135 9.81 7.41 0.36
N ALA A 136 8.59 7.97 0.28
CA ALA A 136 7.52 7.69 1.23
C ALA A 136 7.05 6.22 1.21
N ILE A 137 7.32 5.47 0.14
CA ILE A 137 6.98 4.04 0.02
C ILE A 137 8.17 3.14 0.36
N HIS A 138 9.37 3.49 -0.11
CA HIS A 138 10.53 2.60 -0.12
C HIS A 138 11.55 2.86 1.00
N ALA A 139 11.48 3.98 1.71
CA ALA A 139 12.43 4.24 2.81
C ALA A 139 12.15 3.36 4.03
N ASP A 140 13.19 2.73 4.58
CA ASP A 140 13.09 1.95 5.81
C ASP A 140 12.82 2.81 7.05
N ASP A 141 13.42 4.01 7.09
CA ASP A 141 13.29 4.97 8.20
C ASP A 141 11.89 5.63 8.19
N LYS A 142 11.13 5.40 9.28
CA LYS A 142 9.79 5.96 9.46
C LYS A 142 9.78 7.49 9.48
N ALA A 143 10.79 8.12 10.08
CA ALA A 143 10.89 9.57 10.14
C ALA A 143 11.11 10.16 8.75
N LEU A 144 11.98 9.52 7.95
CA LEU A 144 12.24 9.94 6.58
C LEU A 144 11.00 9.81 5.69
N ARG A 145 10.20 8.75 5.86
CA ARG A 145 8.91 8.61 5.17
C ARG A 145 7.95 9.76 5.54
N ALA A 146 7.81 10.07 6.82
CA ALA A 146 6.97 11.17 7.28
C ALA A 146 7.42 12.53 6.72
N ASP A 147 8.74 12.79 6.72
CA ASP A 147 9.33 14.00 6.15
C ASP A 147 9.06 14.14 4.65
N ALA A 148 9.06 13.02 3.91
CA ALA A 148 8.72 13.00 2.49
C ALA A 148 7.22 13.29 2.27
N ILE A 149 6.34 12.68 3.08
CA ILE A 149 4.88 12.87 3.00
C ILE A 149 4.50 14.34 3.18
N VAL A 150 5.07 15.02 4.18
CA VAL A 150 4.78 16.44 4.46
C VAL A 150 5.17 17.38 3.31
N ARG A 151 6.08 16.95 2.44
CA ARG A 151 6.54 17.73 1.26
C ARG A 151 5.75 17.44 -0.01
N ILE A 152 4.87 16.43 0.01
CA ILE A 152 3.99 16.15 -1.12
C ILE A 152 2.90 17.22 -1.18
N ILE A 153 2.71 17.81 -2.35
CA ILE A 153 1.72 18.87 -2.54
C ILE A 153 0.29 18.30 -2.52
N SER A 154 -0.63 19.11 -1.97
CA SER A 154 -2.08 18.84 -1.99
C SER A 154 -2.78 19.92 -2.83
N PRO A 155 -3.68 19.56 -3.77
CA PRO A 155 -4.16 18.20 -4.06
C PRO A 155 -3.09 17.30 -4.70
N THR A 156 -3.20 15.99 -4.46
CA THR A 156 -2.21 14.99 -4.88
C THR A 156 -2.01 15.01 -6.40
N PRO A 157 -0.79 15.29 -6.89
CA PRO A 157 -0.53 15.41 -8.31
C PRO A 157 -0.58 14.05 -9.01
N PRO A 158 -0.86 14.01 -10.34
CA PRO A 158 -0.92 12.77 -11.11
C PRO A 158 0.36 11.92 -11.01
N ALA A 159 1.52 12.55 -10.86
CA ALA A 159 2.79 11.87 -10.68
C ALA A 159 2.85 11.02 -9.40
N VAL A 160 2.33 11.54 -8.28
CA VAL A 160 2.23 10.82 -7.00
C VAL A 160 1.23 9.67 -7.13
N LEU A 161 0.06 9.94 -7.72
CA LEU A 161 -0.96 8.91 -7.95
C LEU A 161 -0.42 7.74 -8.77
N ARG A 162 0.39 7.97 -9.80
CA ARG A 162 1.04 6.89 -10.58
C ARG A 162 2.00 6.04 -9.75
N VAL A 163 2.74 6.64 -8.82
CA VAL A 163 3.65 5.89 -7.95
C VAL A 163 2.86 5.01 -6.98
N ILE A 164 1.78 5.54 -6.40
CA ILE A 164 0.85 4.76 -5.56
C ILE A 164 0.21 3.64 -6.37
N ASP A 165 -0.17 3.91 -7.63
CA ASP A 165 -0.80 2.98 -8.57
C ASP A 165 0.10 1.78 -8.88
N ALA A 166 1.38 2.05 -9.11
CA ALA A 166 2.40 1.03 -9.29
C ALA A 166 2.64 0.24 -7.99
N GLY A 167 2.79 0.93 -6.86
CA GLY A 167 3.10 0.30 -5.57
C GLY A 167 1.98 -0.59 -5.03
N LEU A 168 0.71 -0.23 -5.23
CA LEU A 168 -0.43 -1.08 -4.86
C LEU A 168 -0.55 -2.35 -5.72
N ARG A 169 -0.05 -2.30 -6.97
CA ARG A 169 0.05 -3.46 -7.87
C ARG A 169 1.31 -4.30 -7.65
N ASP A 170 2.21 -3.87 -6.75
CA ASP A 170 3.44 -4.60 -6.47
C ASP A 170 3.13 -5.95 -5.78
N ARG A 171 3.93 -6.96 -6.10
CA ARG A 171 3.85 -8.28 -5.47
C ARG A 171 4.42 -8.24 -4.05
N ASN A 172 5.34 -7.33 -3.78
CA ASN A 172 5.88 -7.11 -2.45
C ASN A 172 4.82 -6.46 -1.54
N HIS A 173 4.34 -7.23 -0.55
CA HIS A 173 3.36 -6.77 0.43
C HIS A 173 3.78 -5.51 1.18
N ALA A 174 5.08 -5.34 1.48
CA ALA A 174 5.56 -4.17 2.18
C ALA A 174 5.37 -2.89 1.34
N VAL A 175 5.66 -2.97 0.04
CA VAL A 175 5.48 -1.86 -0.92
C VAL A 175 4.00 -1.54 -1.07
N ALA A 176 3.14 -2.56 -1.19
CA ALA A 176 1.70 -2.34 -1.29
C ALA A 176 1.10 -1.73 -0.01
N ASN A 177 1.51 -2.19 1.18
CA ASN A 177 1.05 -1.64 2.46
C ASN A 177 1.51 -0.19 2.66
N ALA A 178 2.77 0.11 2.33
CA ALA A 178 3.29 1.48 2.38
C ALA A 178 2.57 2.39 1.39
N SER A 179 2.27 1.91 0.18
CA SER A 179 1.51 2.64 -0.83
C SER A 179 0.07 2.92 -0.38
N ALA A 180 -0.60 1.97 0.29
CA ALA A 180 -1.92 2.19 0.86
C ALA A 180 -1.90 3.22 2.00
N THR A 181 -0.89 3.14 2.87
CA THR A 181 -0.71 4.11 3.96
C THR A 181 -0.48 5.52 3.41
N LEU A 182 0.32 5.64 2.35
CA LEU A 182 0.53 6.91 1.65
C LEU A 182 -0.76 7.43 1.03
N ALA A 183 -1.53 6.57 0.36
CA ALA A 183 -2.81 6.93 -0.24
C ALA A 183 -3.80 7.48 0.81
N ALA A 184 -3.88 6.83 1.98
CA ALA A 184 -4.69 7.31 3.09
C ALA A 184 -4.18 8.62 3.69
N SER A 185 -2.87 8.78 3.83
CA SER A 185 -2.27 10.00 4.39
C SER A 185 -2.48 11.23 3.50
N LEU A 186 -2.63 11.02 2.19
CA LEU A 186 -2.85 12.07 1.20
C LEU A 186 -4.32 12.23 0.79
N ASP A 187 -5.24 11.52 1.45
CA ASP A 187 -6.66 11.43 1.08
C ASP A 187 -6.86 11.18 -0.43
N ALA A 188 -6.02 10.32 -1.01
CA ALA A 188 -6.00 10.04 -2.44
C ALA A 188 -7.18 9.14 -2.84
N LEU A 189 -8.41 9.68 -2.82
CA LEU A 189 -9.65 8.92 -3.02
C LEU A 189 -9.66 8.09 -4.32
N SER A 190 -8.92 8.53 -5.34
CA SER A 190 -8.70 7.76 -6.58
C SER A 190 -8.15 6.34 -6.35
N ALA A 191 -7.49 6.08 -5.21
CA ALA A 191 -6.96 4.76 -4.85
C ALA A 191 -8.02 3.76 -4.37
N ILE A 192 -9.22 4.21 -3.99
CA ILE A 192 -10.28 3.34 -3.44
C ILE A 192 -10.54 2.10 -4.33
N PRO A 193 -10.80 2.25 -5.65
CA PRO A 193 -10.89 1.12 -6.57
C PRO A 193 -9.77 0.10 -6.41
N LEU A 194 -8.52 0.54 -6.39
CA LEU A 194 -7.37 -0.35 -6.38
C LEU A 194 -7.14 -0.97 -5.00
N LEU A 195 -7.38 -0.22 -3.92
CA LEU A 195 -7.32 -0.72 -2.54
C LEU A 195 -8.32 -1.85 -2.30
N ILE A 196 -9.52 -1.76 -2.90
CA ILE A 196 -10.51 -2.85 -2.85
C ILE A 196 -9.90 -4.16 -3.35
N PHE A 197 -9.18 -4.17 -4.48
CA PHE A 197 -8.56 -5.39 -5.01
C PHE A 197 -7.22 -5.75 -4.35
N ALA A 198 -6.48 -4.75 -3.86
CA ALA A 198 -5.16 -4.99 -3.27
C ALA A 198 -5.22 -5.58 -1.86
N GLN A 199 -6.37 -5.56 -1.17
CA GLN A 199 -6.49 -6.04 0.21
C GLN A 199 -6.39 -7.57 0.37
N ALA A 200 -6.65 -8.34 -0.70
CA ALA A 200 -6.54 -9.80 -0.71
C ALA A 200 -5.82 -10.24 -1.99
N THR A 201 -4.69 -10.93 -1.84
CA THR A 201 -3.92 -11.48 -2.97
C THR A 201 -3.75 -12.99 -2.81
N GLU A 202 -3.87 -13.71 -3.92
CA GLU A 202 -3.51 -15.12 -4.00
C GLU A 202 -2.04 -15.21 -4.39
N ASP A 203 -1.18 -15.54 -3.43
CA ASP A 203 0.21 -15.80 -3.74
C ASP A 203 0.38 -17.28 -4.04
N ARG A 204 0.78 -17.56 -5.28
CA ARG A 204 1.22 -18.91 -5.63
C ARG A 204 2.48 -19.19 -4.86
N VAL A 205 2.46 -20.24 -4.04
CA VAL A 205 3.65 -20.68 -3.33
C VAL A 205 4.64 -21.21 -4.38
N GLU A 206 5.66 -20.42 -4.71
CA GLU A 206 6.63 -20.74 -5.77
C GLU A 206 7.54 -21.94 -5.42
N ASN A 207 7.49 -22.42 -4.18
CA ASN A 207 8.28 -23.56 -3.73
C ASN A 207 7.72 -24.88 -4.29
N LYS A 208 8.45 -25.47 -5.25
CA LYS A 208 8.24 -26.85 -5.75
C LYS A 208 8.70 -27.92 -4.74
N GLY A 209 8.32 -27.75 -3.47
CA GLY A 209 8.67 -28.64 -2.38
C GLY A 209 7.45 -28.92 -1.50
N ASP A 210 7.65 -29.70 -0.45
CA ASP A 210 6.54 -30.05 0.43
C ASP A 210 6.20 -28.89 1.33
N LEU A 211 4.98 -28.39 1.19
CA LEU A 211 4.55 -27.18 1.88
C LEU A 211 4.30 -27.48 3.37
N ALA A 212 3.79 -28.68 3.66
CA ALA A 212 3.62 -29.17 5.03
C ALA A 212 3.49 -30.70 5.05
N TRP A 213 3.90 -31.31 6.16
CA TRP A 213 3.68 -32.72 6.46
C TRP A 213 2.80 -32.80 7.71
N ILE A 214 1.69 -33.54 7.62
CA ILE A 214 0.79 -33.78 8.76
C ILE A 214 0.89 -35.27 9.08
N ALA A 215 1.51 -35.60 10.21
CA ALA A 215 1.58 -36.96 10.71
C ALA A 215 0.45 -37.18 11.73
N ILE A 216 -0.46 -38.10 11.40
CA ILE A 216 -1.52 -38.53 12.31
C ILE A 216 -1.18 -39.95 12.74
N GLY A 217 -0.88 -40.15 14.01
CA GLY A 217 -0.54 -41.45 14.57
C GLY A 217 -1.36 -41.76 15.82
N THR A 218 -1.75 -43.02 15.96
CA THR A 218 -2.33 -43.59 17.17
C THR A 218 -1.40 -44.66 17.71
N SER A 219 -1.02 -44.55 18.98
CA SER A 219 -0.33 -45.61 19.71
C SER A 219 -1.35 -46.50 20.40
N LYS A 220 -1.38 -47.79 20.08
CA LYS A 220 -2.20 -48.78 20.78
C LYS A 220 -1.30 -49.69 21.61
N SER A 221 -1.48 -49.67 22.92
CA SER A 221 -0.83 -50.63 23.83
C SER A 221 -1.65 -51.92 23.90
N TYR A 222 -1.00 -53.06 23.80
CA TYR A 222 -1.62 -54.38 23.94
C TYR A 222 -0.74 -55.30 24.81
N VAL A 223 -1.32 -56.37 25.36
CA VAL A 223 -0.55 -57.38 26.08
C VAL A 223 0.06 -58.33 25.05
N ALA A 224 1.37 -58.17 24.80
CA ALA A 224 2.08 -58.95 23.80
C ALA A 224 2.47 -60.34 24.33
N ASN A 225 2.71 -60.44 25.64
CA ASN A 225 3.03 -61.71 26.29
C ASN A 225 2.67 -61.65 27.78
N LEU A 226 2.59 -62.82 28.43
CA LEU A 226 2.38 -62.96 29.87
C LEU A 226 3.51 -63.83 30.43
N VAL A 227 4.27 -63.30 31.39
CA VAL A 227 5.26 -64.11 32.12
C VAL A 227 4.59 -64.62 33.40
N PRO A 228 4.44 -65.93 33.59
CA PRO A 228 3.90 -66.48 34.82
C PRO A 228 4.92 -66.31 35.95
N VAL A 229 4.48 -65.76 37.08
CA VAL A 229 5.27 -65.65 38.31
C VAL A 229 4.57 -66.48 39.37
N VAL A 230 5.27 -67.48 39.90
CA VAL A 230 4.76 -68.39 40.93
C VAL A 230 5.45 -68.11 42.26
N GLY A 231 4.64 -67.87 43.29
CA GLY A 231 5.05 -67.92 44.69
C GLY A 231 4.46 -69.16 45.36
N GLY A 232 5.00 -69.55 46.52
CA GLY A 232 4.75 -70.84 47.17
C GLY A 232 3.29 -71.23 47.50
N ASN A 233 2.29 -70.40 47.18
CA ASN A 233 0.85 -70.76 47.10
C ASN A 233 0.02 -69.74 46.27
N ALA A 234 0.61 -69.00 45.32
CA ALA A 234 -0.11 -68.05 44.46
C ALA A 234 0.55 -67.92 43.07
N GLY A 235 -0.27 -67.83 42.01
CA GLY A 235 0.19 -67.55 40.66
C GLY A 235 -0.33 -66.20 40.17
N ALA A 236 0.55 -65.39 39.59
CA ALA A 236 0.19 -64.15 38.91
C ALA A 236 0.83 -64.12 37.52
N PHE A 237 0.30 -63.28 36.63
CA PHE A 237 0.92 -63.02 35.33
C PHE A 237 1.42 -61.58 35.29
N GLN A 238 2.70 -61.42 34.97
CA GLN A 238 3.26 -60.12 34.67
C GLN A 238 3.06 -59.84 33.17
N PRO A 239 2.25 -58.84 32.78
CA PRO A 239 2.04 -58.53 31.37
C PRO A 239 3.28 -57.87 30.78
N VAL A 240 3.69 -58.35 29.61
CA VAL A 240 4.64 -57.67 28.73
C VAL A 240 3.82 -56.82 27.77
N ILE A 241 3.91 -55.50 27.93
CA ILE A 241 3.15 -54.55 27.12
C ILE A 241 3.89 -54.31 25.81
N GLY A 242 3.24 -54.63 24.69
CA GLY A 242 3.66 -54.20 23.37
C GLY A 242 2.96 -52.89 22.98
N ILE A 243 3.60 -52.09 22.14
CA ILE A 243 3.02 -50.87 21.57
C ILE A 243 3.07 -51.00 20.06
N VAL A 244 1.92 -50.87 19.39
CA VAL A 244 1.86 -50.71 17.93
C VAL A 244 1.58 -49.24 17.62
N TYR A 245 2.38 -48.69 16.73
CA TYR A 245 2.16 -47.36 16.15
C TYR A 245 1.49 -47.54 14.79
N GLU A 246 0.25 -47.05 14.67
CA GLU A 246 -0.48 -46.97 13.41
C GLU A 246 -0.66 -45.50 13.06
N GLY A 247 -0.46 -45.12 11.80
CA GLY A 247 -0.63 -43.73 11.41
C GLY A 247 -0.61 -43.51 9.91
N THR A 248 -0.97 -42.31 9.49
CA THR A 248 -0.91 -41.84 8.10
C THR A 248 -0.14 -40.54 8.05
N LEU A 249 0.65 -40.38 6.99
CA LEU A 249 1.40 -39.17 6.70
C LEU A 249 0.76 -38.49 5.50
N LEU A 250 0.19 -37.31 5.71
CA LEU A 250 -0.36 -36.47 4.66
C LEU A 250 0.69 -35.46 4.23
N ARG A 251 0.97 -35.40 2.93
CA ARG A 251 1.92 -34.48 2.31
C ARG A 251 1.14 -33.42 1.53
N VAL A 252 1.28 -32.15 1.92
CA VAL A 252 0.67 -31.02 1.19
C VAL A 252 1.64 -30.61 0.09
N ILE A 253 1.28 -30.92 -1.15
CA ILE A 253 2.09 -30.67 -2.35
C ILE A 253 1.67 -29.41 -3.12
N ASP A 254 0.45 -28.93 -2.88
CA ASP A 254 -0.10 -27.74 -3.52
C ASP A 254 -1.07 -27.06 -2.52
N ALA A 255 -0.90 -25.75 -2.35
CA ALA A 255 -1.76 -24.93 -1.52
C ALA A 255 -1.81 -23.52 -2.08
N VAL A 256 -3.01 -22.97 -2.17
CA VAL A 256 -3.21 -21.54 -2.45
C VAL A 256 -3.17 -20.82 -1.10
N ALA A 257 -2.17 -19.96 -0.91
CA ALA A 257 -2.12 -19.06 0.24
C ALA A 257 -2.81 -17.75 -0.14
N VAL A 258 -3.90 -17.42 0.56
CA VAL A 258 -4.54 -16.11 0.46
C VAL A 258 -3.91 -15.20 1.51
N ASN A 259 -3.19 -14.18 1.05
CA ASN A 259 -2.58 -13.19 1.92
C ASN A 259 -3.49 -11.96 2.01
N TYR A 260 -3.95 -11.69 3.23
CA TYR A 260 -4.72 -10.50 3.56
C TYR A 260 -3.78 -9.37 3.98
N ARG A 261 -3.82 -8.26 3.23
CA ARG A 261 -3.00 -7.07 3.50
C ARG A 261 -3.75 -6.16 4.47
N ILE A 262 -3.50 -6.33 5.77
CA ILE A 262 -4.20 -5.62 6.86
C ILE A 262 -4.09 -4.09 6.72
N ASP A 263 -2.89 -3.57 6.41
CA ASP A 263 -2.69 -2.12 6.28
C ASP A 263 -3.45 -1.53 5.08
N VAL A 264 -3.56 -2.30 3.99
CA VAL A 264 -4.36 -1.94 2.82
C VAL A 264 -5.84 -1.87 3.20
N HIS A 265 -6.34 -2.89 3.90
CA HIS A 265 -7.73 -2.93 4.36
C HIS A 265 -8.05 -1.78 5.33
N ASN A 266 -7.18 -1.51 6.30
CA ASN A 266 -7.36 -0.41 7.26
C ASN A 266 -7.38 0.95 6.54
N SER A 267 -6.49 1.14 5.57
CA SER A 267 -6.45 2.36 4.74
C SER A 267 -7.73 2.52 3.93
N LEU A 268 -8.21 1.44 3.29
CA LEU A 268 -9.47 1.41 2.55
C LEU A 268 -10.66 1.79 3.44
N VAL A 269 -10.79 1.14 4.61
CA VAL A 269 -11.89 1.40 5.55
C VAL A 269 -11.83 2.83 6.07
N ALA A 270 -10.65 3.32 6.46
CA ALA A 270 -10.49 4.68 6.96
C ALA A 270 -10.90 5.73 5.90
N MET A 271 -10.37 5.60 4.68
CA MET A 271 -10.67 6.54 3.58
C MET A 271 -12.15 6.51 3.19
N THR A 272 -12.71 5.32 2.97
CA THR A 272 -14.10 5.18 2.56
C THR A 272 -15.07 5.60 3.66
N SER A 273 -14.79 5.29 4.93
CA SER A 273 -15.63 5.71 6.05
C SER A 273 -15.60 7.22 6.25
N ASN A 274 -14.43 7.85 6.10
CA ASN A 274 -14.29 9.30 6.20
C ASN A 274 -15.05 10.02 5.08
N ASP A 275 -14.91 9.55 3.84
CA ASP A 275 -15.52 10.19 2.68
C ASP A 275 -17.05 9.94 2.55
N TRP A 276 -17.50 8.72 2.85
CA TRP A 276 -18.91 8.34 2.83
C TRP A 276 -19.68 8.83 4.06
N GLY A 277 -18.98 9.05 5.19
CA GLY A 277 -19.58 9.47 6.45
C GLY A 277 -20.25 8.35 7.27
N GLN A 278 -20.12 7.10 6.85
CA GLN A 278 -20.57 5.92 7.60
C GLN A 278 -19.48 4.84 7.55
N SER A 279 -19.39 4.05 8.63
CA SER A 279 -18.37 2.99 8.72
C SER A 279 -18.55 1.92 7.64
N THR A 280 -17.50 1.65 6.89
CA THR A 280 -17.40 0.55 5.92
C THR A 280 -16.72 -0.70 6.50
N ALA A 281 -16.31 -0.67 7.77
CA ALA A 281 -15.62 -1.78 8.43
C ALA A 281 -16.41 -3.09 8.42
N GLY A 282 -17.74 -3.01 8.36
CA GLY A 282 -18.62 -4.19 8.29
C GLY A 282 -18.48 -5.01 7.00
N LEU A 283 -17.87 -4.46 5.94
CA LEU A 283 -17.61 -5.17 4.69
C LEU A 283 -16.45 -6.18 4.82
N GLY A 284 -15.56 -6.01 5.81
CA GLY A 284 -14.43 -6.91 6.03
C GLY A 284 -13.57 -7.10 4.77
N TYR A 285 -13.12 -8.33 4.51
CA TYR A 285 -12.35 -8.69 3.31
C TYR A 285 -13.23 -9.27 2.19
N ASP A 286 -14.55 -9.09 2.25
CA ASP A 286 -15.50 -9.65 1.28
C ASP A 286 -15.46 -8.84 -0.03
N MET A 287 -14.75 -9.38 -1.02
CA MET A 287 -14.59 -8.75 -2.34
C MET A 287 -15.91 -8.49 -3.08
N PRO A 288 -16.85 -9.47 -3.17
CA PRO A 288 -18.20 -9.21 -3.66
C PRO A 288 -18.93 -8.07 -2.94
N ALA A 289 -18.85 -8.01 -1.61
CA ALA A 289 -19.50 -6.95 -0.84
C ALA A 289 -18.90 -5.57 -1.13
N TRP A 290 -17.57 -5.47 -1.22
CA TRP A 290 -16.88 -4.23 -1.63
C TRP A 290 -17.24 -3.81 -3.05
N TYR A 291 -17.30 -4.75 -3.99
CA TYR A 291 -17.67 -4.47 -5.38
C TYR A 291 -19.11 -3.96 -5.49
N ALA A 292 -20.05 -4.63 -4.82
CA ALA A 292 -21.46 -4.23 -4.80
C ALA A 292 -21.63 -2.85 -4.15
N TRP A 293 -21.02 -2.64 -2.97
CA TRP A 293 -21.03 -1.35 -2.30
C TRP A 293 -20.44 -0.24 -3.19
N PHE A 294 -19.27 -0.45 -3.82
CA PHE A 294 -18.66 0.58 -4.64
C PHE A 294 -19.57 0.97 -5.82
N ASN A 295 -20.12 -0.02 -6.53
CA ASN A 295 -20.88 0.23 -7.75
C ASN A 295 -22.32 0.68 -7.52
N GLU A 296 -23.00 0.10 -6.53
CA GLU A 296 -24.43 0.31 -6.31
C GLU A 296 -24.71 1.42 -5.31
N VAL A 297 -23.72 1.76 -4.47
CA VAL A 297 -23.87 2.68 -3.35
C VAL A 297 -22.92 3.87 -3.49
N TYR A 298 -21.60 3.63 -3.60
CA TYR A 298 -20.58 4.68 -3.62
C TYR A 298 -20.56 5.53 -4.90
N VAL A 299 -20.60 4.90 -6.08
CA VAL A 299 -20.59 5.61 -7.38
C VAL A 299 -21.81 6.53 -7.53
N PRO A 300 -23.06 6.08 -7.29
CA PRO A 300 -24.23 6.97 -7.35
C PRO A 300 -24.14 8.16 -6.38
N TYR A 301 -23.63 7.95 -5.17
CA TYR A 301 -23.38 9.03 -4.21
C TYR A 301 -22.39 10.06 -4.75
N LYS A 302 -21.29 9.63 -5.37
CA LYS A 302 -20.29 10.53 -5.97
C LYS A 302 -20.82 11.28 -7.19
N GLN A 303 -21.64 10.63 -8.00
CA GLN A 303 -22.32 11.29 -9.12
C GLN A 303 -23.27 12.40 -8.64
N GLU A 304 -24.02 12.15 -7.57
CA GLU A 304 -24.91 13.17 -6.99
C GLU A 304 -24.11 14.34 -6.39
N GLN A 305 -23.02 14.06 -5.67
CA GLN A 305 -22.12 15.12 -5.18
C GLN A 305 -21.57 15.97 -6.33
N GLN A 306 -21.12 15.35 -7.42
CA GLN A 306 -20.63 16.04 -8.60
C GLN A 306 -21.70 16.94 -9.23
N ARG A 307 -22.94 16.44 -9.35
CA ARG A 307 -24.08 17.21 -9.85
C ARG A 307 -24.37 18.44 -9.00
N VAL A 308 -24.31 18.32 -7.67
CA VAL A 308 -24.50 19.46 -6.76
C VAL A 308 -23.40 20.50 -6.93
N ILE A 309 -22.14 20.07 -7.09
CA ILE A 309 -21.00 20.97 -7.35
C ILE A 309 -21.20 21.73 -8.67
N GLU A 310 -21.59 21.03 -9.74
CA GLU A 310 -21.83 21.64 -11.06
C GLU A 310 -22.96 22.67 -11.03
N LEU A 311 -24.07 22.37 -10.35
CA LEU A 311 -25.19 23.30 -10.19
C LEU A 311 -24.78 24.55 -9.40
N ALA A 312 -23.98 24.39 -8.34
CA ALA A 312 -23.47 25.52 -7.56
C ALA A 312 -22.53 26.42 -8.39
N GLN A 313 -21.67 25.83 -9.23
CA GLN A 313 -20.80 26.57 -10.14
C GLN A 313 -21.58 27.34 -11.21
N GLN A 314 -22.64 26.74 -11.76
CA GLN A 314 -23.51 27.40 -12.73
C GLN A 314 -24.26 28.60 -12.12
N ALA A 315 -24.76 28.46 -10.89
CA ALA A 315 -25.40 29.56 -10.16
C ALA A 315 -24.43 30.73 -9.90
N ALA A 316 -23.21 30.43 -9.44
CA ALA A 316 -22.17 31.44 -9.19
C ALA A 316 -21.68 32.15 -10.46
N GLY A 317 -21.60 31.43 -11.59
CA GLY A 317 -21.24 32.02 -12.89
C GLY A 317 -22.30 32.97 -13.45
N SER A 318 -23.58 32.75 -13.11
CA SER A 318 -24.69 33.60 -13.56
C SER A 318 -24.83 34.92 -12.80
N GLU A 319 -24.23 35.06 -11.62
CA GLU A 319 -24.24 36.30 -10.82
C GLU A 319 -23.09 37.27 -11.19
N GLN A 320 -22.13 36.85 -12.01
CA GLN A 320 -21.00 37.66 -12.45
C GLN A 320 -21.12 38.21 -13.89
N SER A 321 -22.22 37.89 -14.59
CA SER A 321 -22.56 38.42 -15.93
C SER A 321 -23.71 39.40 -15.87
#